data_AF-A0A1I0BGK7-F1
#
_entry.id   AF-A0A1I0BGK7-F1
#
_cell.length_a   1.000
_cell.length_b   1.000
_cell.length_c   1.000
_cell.angle_alpha   90.00
_cell.angle_beta   90.00
_cell.angle_gamma   90.00
#
_symmetry.space_group_name_H-M   'P 1'
#
loop_
_entity.id
_entity.type
_entity.pdbx_description
1 polymer ?
#
loop_
_entity_poly.entity_id
_entity_poly.type
_entity_poly.pdbx_seq_one_letter_code
_entity_poly.pdbx_strand_id
1 'polypeptide(L)' 'MKKQEVKYCPICQSKNMGVLTKQNYFCRDCYVEIVITKKKAIYANFNSADGIKVKSIKIG' A
#
# COMPACT_ATOMS: atom_id res chain seq x y z
N MET A 1 6.15 16.64 11.61
CA MET A 1 5.24 15.47 11.47
C MET A 1 6.09 14.24 11.16
N LYS A 2 6.07 13.19 11.99
CA LYS A 2 6.84 11.94 11.72
C LYS A 2 6.29 11.26 10.47
N LYS A 3 7.13 10.97 9.47
CA LYS A 3 6.77 10.15 8.30
C LYS A 3 6.34 8.77 8.81
N GLN A 4 5.10 8.35 8.56
CA GLN A 4 4.70 6.96 8.72
C GLN A 4 5.25 6.19 7.52
N GLU A 5 6.40 5.56 7.69
CA GLU A 5 6.97 4.64 6.72
C GLU A 5 6.33 3.26 6.87
N VAL A 6 5.76 2.74 5.78
CA VAL A 6 5.25 1.37 5.74
C VAL A 6 6.43 0.43 5.54
N LYS A 7 6.96 -0.10 6.64
CA LYS A 7 8.11 -1.03 6.62
C LYS A 7 7.77 -2.45 6.16
N TYR A 8 6.51 -2.84 6.31
CA TYR A 8 6.01 -4.18 6.00
C TYR A 8 4.68 -4.09 5.26
N CYS A 9 4.49 -4.95 4.28
CA CYS A 9 3.20 -5.06 3.60
C CYS A 9 2.15 -5.60 4.59
N PRO A 10 1.03 -4.89 4.81
CA PRO A 10 -0.02 -5.36 5.71
C PRO A 10 -0.80 -6.57 5.17
N ILE A 11 -0.60 -6.94 3.89
CA ILE A 11 -1.27 -8.09 3.27
C ILE A 11 -0.43 -9.36 3.36
N CYS A 12 0.84 -9.31 2.96
CA CYS A 12 1.70 -10.50 2.88
C CYS A 12 2.89 -10.47 3.86
N GLN A 13 3.00 -9.44 4.70
CA GLN A 13 4.10 -9.23 5.66
C GLN A 13 5.50 -9.10 5.04
N SER A 14 5.60 -9.01 3.71
CA SER A 14 6.88 -8.78 3.03
C SER A 14 7.51 -7.44 3.42
N LYS A 15 8.84 -7.42 3.48
CA LYS A 15 9.68 -6.23 3.62
C LYS A 15 9.98 -5.55 2.28
N ASN A 16 9.65 -6.20 1.16
CA ASN A 16 9.93 -5.73 -0.20
C ASN A 16 8.93 -4.64 -0.64
N MET A 17 8.96 -3.53 0.08
CA MET A 17 8.10 -2.36 -0.12
C MET A 17 8.85 -1.31 -0.95
N GLY A 18 8.24 -0.89 -2.06
CA GLY A 18 8.62 0.30 -2.81
C GLY A 18 7.84 1.53 -2.33
N VAL A 19 8.44 2.70 -2.47
CA VAL A 19 7.76 3.99 -2.24
C VAL A 19 7.39 4.58 -3.60
N LEU A 20 6.09 4.79 -3.84
CA LEU A 20 5.61 5.48 -5.04
C LEU A 20 5.53 6.99 -4.80
N THR A 21 4.95 7.40 -3.67
CA THR A 21 4.85 8.80 -3.24
C THR A 21 5.00 8.91 -1.72
N LYS A 22 4.89 10.12 -1.15
CA LYS A 22 4.91 10.31 0.32
C LYS A 22 3.77 9.59 1.06
N GLN A 23 2.71 9.22 0.36
CA GLN A 23 1.49 8.60 0.93
C GLN A 23 1.18 7.24 0.29
N ASN A 24 1.85 6.87 -0.81
CA ASN A 24 1.59 5.63 -1.53
C ASN A 24 2.83 4.76 -1.53
N TYR A 25 2.63 3.49 -1.19
CA TYR A 25 3.63 2.45 -1.14
C TYR A 25 3.17 1.29 -2.02
N PHE A 26 4.09 0.47 -2.48
CA PHE A 26 3.77 -0.68 -3.33
C PHE A 26 4.54 -1.91 -2.86
N CYS A 27 3.84 -3.01 -2.60
CA CYS A 27 4.50 -4.27 -2.29
C CYS A 27 4.87 -4.99 -3.59
N ARG A 28 6.15 -5.27 -3.77
CA ARG A 28 6.66 -5.93 -4.98
C ARG A 28 6.36 -7.43 -5.04
N ASP A 29 6.02 -8.04 -3.91
CA ASP A 29 5.79 -9.48 -3.84
C ASP A 29 4.31 -9.86 -4.04
N CYS A 30 3.37 -9.04 -3.55
CA CYS A 30 1.93 -9.29 -3.70
C CYS A 30 1.22 -8.30 -4.62
N TYR A 31 1.97 -7.38 -5.25
CA TYR A 31 1.47 -6.39 -6.20
C TYR A 31 0.36 -5.48 -5.67
N VAL A 32 0.34 -5.27 -4.35
CA VAL A 32 -0.63 -4.40 -3.67
C VAL A 32 -0.07 -3.01 -3.48
N GLU A 33 -0.85 -1.99 -3.83
CA GLU A 33 -0.56 -0.60 -3.49
C GLU A 33 -1.20 -0.25 -2.14
N ILE A 34 -0.40 0.28 -1.21
CA ILE A 34 -0.84 0.76 0.09
C ILE A 34 -0.92 2.29 0.07
N VAL A 35 -2.11 2.84 0.29
CA VAL A 35 -2.36 4.28 0.29
C VAL A 35 -2.71 4.74 1.70
N ILE A 36 -1.93 5.69 2.22
CA ILE A 36 -2.17 6.37 3.49
C ILE A 36 -2.80 7.72 3.20
N THR A 37 -4.07 7.87 3.58
CA THR A 37 -4.77 9.15 3.40
C THR A 37 -4.32 10.19 4.42
N LYS A 38 -4.63 11.47 4.15
CA LYS A 38 -4.39 12.59 5.09
C LYS A 38 -5.02 12.37 6.48
N LYS A 39 -6.13 11.61 6.55
CA LYS A 39 -6.81 11.24 7.81
C LYS A 39 -6.18 10.02 8.50
N LYS A 40 -4.99 9.58 8.07
CA LYS A 40 -4.28 8.38 8.53
C LYS A 40 -5.05 7.05 8.33
N ALA A 41 -6.11 7.04 7.51
CA ALA A 41 -6.72 5.79 7.08
C ALA A 41 -5.82 5.12 6.04
N ILE A 42 -5.63 3.82 6.17
CA ILE A 42 -4.78 3.00 5.30
C ILE A 42 -5.69 2.19 4.39
N TYR A 43 -5.38 2.17 3.11
CA TYR A 43 -6.08 1.36 2.11
C TYR A 43 -5.09 0.46 1.39
N ALA A 44 -5.49 -0.78 1.13
CA ALA A 44 -4.79 -1.68 0.21
C ALA A 44 -5.58 -1.81 -1.08
N ASN A 45 -4.98 -1.34 -2.17
CA ASN A 45 -5.49 -1.47 -3.53
C ASN A 45 -4.84 -2.69 -4.18
N PHE A 46 -5.66 -3.67 -4.51
CA PHE A 46 -5.27 -4.82 -5.31
C PHE A 46 -5.45 -4.46 -6.78
N ASN A 47 -4.37 -4.53 -7.54
CA ASN A 47 -4.37 -4.22 -8.95
C ASN A 47 -4.27 -5.54 -9.75
N SER A 48 -4.92 -5.58 -10.92
CA SER A 48 -4.71 -6.65 -11.89
C SER A 48 -3.34 -6.48 -12.55
N ALA A 49 -2.89 -7.50 -13.29
CA ALA A 49 -1.67 -7.44 -14.08
C ALA A 49 -1.64 -6.25 -15.07
N ASP A 50 -2.81 -5.83 -15.54
CA ASP A 50 -2.99 -4.70 -16.46
C ASP A 50 -3.03 -3.33 -15.75
N GLY A 51 -2.79 -3.30 -14.43
CA GLY A 51 -2.78 -2.07 -13.64
C GLY A 51 -4.17 -1.54 -13.26
N ILE A 52 -5.25 -2.26 -13.58
CA ILE A 52 -6.61 -1.88 -13.19
C ILE A 52 -6.82 -2.22 -11.72
N LYS A 53 -7.32 -1.26 -10.94
CA LYS A 53 -7.69 -1.50 -9.55
C LYS A 53 -8.91 -2.43 -9.48
N VAL A 54 -8.71 -3.62 -8.94
CA VAL A 54 -9.75 -4.66 -8.82
C VAL A 54 -10.49 -4.52 -7.49
N LYS A 55 -9.75 -4.24 -6.41
CA LYS A 55 -10.30 -4.18 -5.06
C LYS A 55 -9.57 -3.15 -4.22
N SER A 56 -10.30 -2.46 -3.35
CA SER A 56 -9.72 -1.64 -2.29
C SER A 56 -10.29 -2.07 -0.96
N ILE A 57 -9.42 -2.31 0.02
CA ILE A 57 -9.83 -2.61 1.40
C ILE A 57 -9.23 -1.59 2.35
N LYS A 58 -10.03 -1.10 3.30
CA LYS A 58 -9.53 -0.28 4.40
C LYS A 58 -8.87 -1.18 5.44
N ILE A 59 -7.65 -0.85 5.83
CA ILE A 59 -6.88 -1.55 6.85
C ILE A 59 -6.85 -0.64 8.09
N GLY A 60 -7.78 -0.88 9.02
CA GLY A 60 -8.00 -0.05 10.21
C GLY A 60 -9.02 1.05 9.99
#